data_AF-K7EJ46-F1
#
_entry.id   AF-K7EJ46-F1
#
_cell.length_a   1.000
_cell.length_b   1.000
_cell.length_c   1.000
_cell.angle_alpha   90.00
_cell.angle_beta   90.00
_cell.angle_gamma   90.00
#
_symmetry.space_group_name_H-M   'P 1'
#
loop_
_entity.id
_entity.type
_entity.pdbx_description
1 polymer ?
#
loop_
_entity_poly.entity_id
_entity_poly.type
_entity_poly.pdbx_seq_one_letter_code
_entity_poly.pdbx_strand_id
1 'polypeptide(L)'
;MAVSTEELEATVQEVLGRLKSHQFFQSTWDTVAFIVFLTFMGTVLLLLLLVVAHCCCCSSPGPRRESPRKERPKGVDNLALEP
;
A
#
# COMPACT_ATOMS: atom_id res chain seq x y z
N MET A 1 4.32 42.65 0.54
CA MET A 1 3.18 42.52 -0.40
C MET A 1 2.08 41.80 0.36
N ALA A 2 1.10 42.54 0.88
CA ALA A 2 -0.10 41.93 1.44
C ALA A 2 -0.95 41.52 0.23
N VAL A 3 -1.05 40.21 -0.04
CA VAL A 3 -2.00 39.71 -1.04
C VAL A 3 -3.39 40.06 -0.52
N SER A 4 -4.12 40.85 -1.30
CA SER A 4 -5.46 41.31 -0.96
C SER A 4 -6.37 40.08 -0.84
N THR A 5 -7.19 39.99 0.21
CA THR A 5 -8.11 38.85 0.38
C THR A 5 -9.03 38.67 -0.84
N GLU A 6 -9.39 39.77 -1.49
CA GLU A 6 -10.21 39.78 -2.70
C GLU A 6 -9.50 39.12 -3.91
N GLU A 7 -8.19 39.33 -4.07
CA GLU A 7 -7.40 38.68 -5.13
C GLU A 7 -7.26 37.18 -4.87
N LEU A 8 -7.12 36.79 -3.59
CA LEU A 8 -7.09 35.38 -3.21
C LEU A 8 -8.45 34.70 -3.47
N GLU A 9 -9.57 35.33 -3.11
CA GLU A 9 -10.90 34.80 -3.36
C GLU A 9 -11.19 34.63 -4.86
N ALA A 10 -10.84 35.62 -5.68
CA ALA A 10 -10.96 35.53 -7.13
C ALA A 10 -10.12 34.38 -7.70
N THR A 11 -8.88 34.25 -7.24
CA THR A 11 -7.98 33.16 -7.66
C THR A 11 -8.54 31.80 -7.23
N VAL A 12 -9.03 31.68 -6.00
CA VAL A 12 -9.64 30.44 -5.49
C VAL A 12 -10.88 30.09 -6.28
N GLN A 13 -11.76 31.04 -6.60
CA GLN A 13 -12.95 30.81 -7.41
C GLN A 13 -12.61 30.42 -8.85
N GLU A 14 -11.59 31.03 -9.47
CA GLU A 14 -11.14 30.63 -10.79
C GLU A 14 -10.60 29.19 -10.77
N VAL A 15 -9.75 28.86 -9.79
CA VAL A 15 -9.17 27.52 -9.64
C VAL A 15 -10.27 26.49 -9.34
N LEU A 16 -11.23 26.81 -8.47
CA LEU A 16 -12.38 25.96 -8.17
C LEU A 16 -13.28 25.78 -9.40
N GLY A 17 -13.51 26.85 -10.16
CA GLY A 17 -14.31 26.84 -11.38
C GLY A 17 -13.68 25.93 -12.43
N ARG A 18 -12.35 26.01 -12.60
CA ARG A 18 -11.58 25.12 -13.46
C ARG A 18 -11.62 23.67 -12.97
N LEU A 19 -11.54 23.44 -11.65
CA LEU A 19 -11.65 22.10 -11.06
C LEU A 19 -13.02 21.48 -11.28
N LYS A 20 -14.07 22.27 -11.08
CA LYS A 20 -15.47 21.85 -11.29
C LYS A 20 -15.78 21.57 -12.75
N SER A 21 -15.17 22.33 -13.67
CA SER A 21 -15.40 22.18 -15.12
C SER A 21 -14.82 20.88 -15.71
N HIS A 22 -14.14 20.04 -14.91
CA HIS A 22 -13.45 18.83 -15.35
C HIS A 22 -12.43 19.08 -16.49
N GLN A 23 -12.04 20.33 -16.73
CA GLN A 23 -11.11 20.66 -17.81
C GLN A 23 -9.69 20.15 -17.56
N PHE A 24 -9.35 19.81 -16.31
CA PHE A 24 -8.08 19.16 -15.97
C PHE A 24 -7.85 17.81 -16.65
N PHE A 25 -8.87 17.20 -17.27
CA PHE A 25 -8.71 15.94 -18.01
C PHE A 25 -8.84 16.11 -19.53
N GLN A 26 -8.90 17.33 -20.05
CA GLN A 26 -9.03 17.55 -21.49
C GLN A 26 -7.75 17.23 -22.26
N SER A 27 -6.57 17.39 -21.66
CA SER A 27 -5.31 17.00 -22.29
C SER A 27 -5.07 15.51 -22.13
N THR A 28 -4.64 14.86 -23.23
CA THR A 28 -4.17 13.47 -23.19
C THR A 28 -3.06 13.28 -22.16
N TRP A 29 -2.18 14.28 -22.01
CA TRP A 29 -1.10 14.25 -21.03
C TRP A 29 -1.61 14.28 -19.59
N ASP A 30 -2.64 15.05 -19.29
CA ASP A 30 -3.20 15.13 -17.94
C ASP A 30 -3.86 13.80 -17.55
N THR A 31 -4.54 13.17 -18.50
CA THR A 31 -5.13 11.83 -18.30
C THR A 31 -4.03 10.79 -18.04
N VAL A 32 -2.96 10.79 -18.83
CA VAL A 32 -1.82 9.89 -18.62
C VAL A 32 -1.17 10.13 -17.26
N ALA A 33 -0.92 11.40 -16.89
CA ALA A 33 -0.37 11.77 -15.60
C ALA A 33 -1.28 11.31 -14.44
N PHE A 34 -2.60 11.47 -14.59
CA PHE A 34 -3.56 11.02 -13.59
C PHE A 34 -3.59 9.49 -13.43
N ILE A 35 -3.51 8.73 -14.52
CA ILE A 35 -3.41 7.27 -14.47
C ILE A 35 -2.13 6.85 -13.74
N VAL A 36 -0.99 7.47 -14.06
CA VAL A 36 0.29 7.19 -13.38
C VAL A 36 0.19 7.55 -11.89
N PHE A 37 -0.42 8.67 -11.54
CA PHE A 37 -0.64 9.06 -10.16
C PHE A 37 -1.53 8.06 -9.40
N LEU A 38 -2.66 7.67 -9.98
CA LEU A 38 -3.57 6.70 -9.37
C LEU A 38 -2.94 5.32 -9.22
N THR A 39 -2.17 4.87 -10.20
CA THR A 39 -1.44 3.60 -10.11
C THR A 39 -0.37 3.66 -9.03
N PHE A 40 0.38 4.76 -8.90
CA PHE A 40 1.34 4.94 -7.81
C PHE A 40 0.66 4.94 -6.44
N MET A 41 -0.37 5.77 -6.24
CA MET A 41 -1.10 5.81 -4.97
C MET A 41 -1.78 4.47 -4.65
N GLY A 42 -2.35 3.81 -5.66
CA GLY A 42 -2.96 2.49 -5.53
C GLY A 42 -1.96 1.40 -5.17
N THR A 43 -0.77 1.39 -5.78
CA THR A 43 0.30 0.44 -5.44
C THR A 43 0.85 0.65 -4.03
N VAL A 44 1.07 1.91 -3.61
CA VAL A 44 1.47 2.23 -2.23
C VAL A 44 0.42 1.76 -1.22
N LEU A 45 -0.87 2.04 -1.49
CA LEU A 45 -1.97 1.61 -0.63
C LEU A 45 -2.09 0.07 -0.59
N LEU A 46 -1.96 -0.61 -1.73
CA LEU A 46 -1.97 -2.06 -1.82
C LEU A 46 -0.82 -2.69 -1.02
N LEU A 47 0.39 -2.16 -1.15
CA LEU A 47 1.56 -2.63 -0.40
C LEU A 47 1.35 -2.44 1.11
N LEU A 48 0.82 -1.29 1.53
CA LEU A 48 0.48 -1.04 2.94
C LEU A 48 -0.54 -2.04 3.46
N LEU A 49 -1.61 -2.31 2.70
CA LEU A 49 -2.63 -3.29 3.05
C LEU A 49 -2.04 -4.71 3.17
N LEU A 50 -1.14 -5.10 2.26
CA LEU A 50 -0.46 -6.40 2.33
C LEU A 50 0.41 -6.51 3.59
N VAL A 51 1.13 -5.46 3.96
CA VAL A 51 1.92 -5.43 5.20
C VAL A 51 1.02 -5.56 6.43
N VAL A 52 -0.10 -4.82 6.48
CA VAL A 52 -1.08 -4.91 7.57
C VAL A 52 -1.68 -6.31 7.62
N ALA A 53 -2.12 -6.88 6.49
CA ALA A 53 -2.67 -8.22 6.43
C ALA A 53 -1.66 -9.27 6.89
N HIS A 54 -0.39 -9.17 6.47
CA HIS A 54 0.66 -10.08 6.92
C HIS A 54 0.92 -9.95 8.43
N CYS A 55 0.98 -8.73 8.95
CA CYS A 55 1.18 -8.49 10.38
C CYS A 55 0.01 -9.01 11.23
N CYS A 56 -1.23 -8.71 10.84
CA CYS A 56 -2.44 -9.17 11.54
C CYS A 56 -2.62 -10.69 11.47
N CYS A 57 -2.22 -11.33 10.37
CA CYS A 57 -2.22 -12.78 10.24
C CYS A 57 -1.11 -13.45 11.08
N CYS A 58 0.00 -12.76 11.38
CA CYS A 58 1.03 -13.24 12.31
C CYS A 58 0.67 -13.07 13.80
N SER A 59 -0.16 -12.08 14.14
CA SER A 59 -0.59 -11.80 15.52
C SER A 59 -1.91 -12.46 15.94
N SER A 60 -2.54 -13.19 15.02
CA SER A 60 -3.65 -14.07 15.39
C SER A 60 -3.08 -15.34 16.01
N PRO A 61 -3.52 -15.79 17.20
CA PRO A 61 -3.33 -17.18 17.60
C PRO A 61 -4.15 -18.02 16.62
N GLY A 62 -3.55 -18.34 15.47
CA GLY A 62 -4.14 -19.27 14.53
C GLY A 62 -4.54 -20.52 15.31
N PRO A 63 -5.72 -21.10 15.06
CA PRO A 63 -6.12 -22.32 15.74
C PRO A 63 -4.98 -23.30 15.50
N ARG A 64 -4.40 -23.81 16.59
CA ARG A 64 -3.37 -24.84 16.60
C ARG A 64 -3.66 -25.85 15.51
N ARG A 65 -3.08 -25.68 14.32
CA ARG A 65 -2.80 -26.80 13.44
C ARG A 65 -1.51 -27.37 13.98
N GLU A 66 -1.70 -28.07 15.09
CA GLU A 66 -0.83 -29.09 15.65
C GLU A 66 -0.74 -30.20 14.59
N SER A 67 -0.10 -29.89 13.46
CA SER A 67 0.64 -30.93 12.76
C SER A 67 1.85 -31.15 13.65
N PRO A 68 2.02 -32.34 14.25
CA PRO A 68 3.30 -32.69 14.82
C PRO A 68 4.24 -32.78 13.63
N ARG A 69 4.81 -31.65 13.24
CA ARG A 69 6.00 -31.62 12.41
C ARG A 69 7.04 -32.21 13.31
N LYS A 70 7.10 -33.55 13.30
CA LYS A 70 8.19 -34.36 13.81
C LYS A 70 9.43 -33.58 13.45
N GLU A 71 10.03 -32.94 14.43
CA GLU A 71 11.44 -32.62 14.39
C GLU A 71 12.08 -33.98 14.27
N ARG A 72 12.25 -34.43 13.02
CA ARG A 72 13.11 -35.57 12.75
C ARG A 72 14.46 -35.10 13.27
N PRO A 73 15.04 -35.74 14.30
CA PRO A 73 16.39 -35.43 14.67
C PRO A 73 17.23 -35.59 13.41
N LYS A 74 17.85 -34.50 12.94
CA LYS A 74 18.86 -34.52 11.88
C LYS A 74 20.16 -35.08 12.47
N GLY A 75 20.07 -36.26 13.09
CA GLY A 75 21.20 -37.04 13.58
C GLY A 75 21.25 -38.32 12.76
N VAL A 76 22.45 -38.68 12.28
CA VAL A 76 22.72 -40.02 11.78
C VAL A 76 22.84 -40.92 13.00
N ASP A 77 22.09 -42.03 13.02
CA ASP A 77 22.27 -43.06 14.04
C ASP A 77 23.68 -43.65 13.91
N ASN A 78 24.54 -43.37 14.90
CA ASN A 78 25.89 -43.93 14.95
C ASN A 78 25.82 -45.36 15.51
N LEU A 79 25.71 -46.34 14.62
CA LEU A 79 25.71 -47.78 14.95
C LEU A 79 27.09 -48.32 15.40
N ALA A 80 28.09 -47.46 15.58
CA ALA A 80 29.45 -47.87 15.95
C ALA A 80 29.65 -48.07 17.47
N LEU A 81 28.58 -47.97 18.26
CA LEU A 81 28.60 -47.97 19.73
C LEU A 81 27.69 -49.04 20.37
N GLU A 82 27.23 -50.04 19.60
CA GLU A 82 26.63 -51.23 20.24
C GLU A 82 27.73 -52.06 20.92
N PRO A 83 27.49 -52.55 22.16
CA PRO A 83 28.51 -53.18 23.02
C PRO A 83 29.03 -54.52 22.50
#